data_AF-A0A3M3U7M6-F1
#
_entry.id   AF-A0A3M3U7M6-F1
#
_cell.length_a   1.000
_cell.length_b   1.000
_cell.length_c   1.000
_cell.angle_alpha   90.00
_cell.angle_beta   90.00
_cell.angle_gamma   90.00
#
_symmetry.space_group_name_H-M   'P 1'
#
loop_
_entity.id
_entity.type
_entity.pdbx_description
1 polymer ?
#
loop_
_entity_poly.entity_id
_entity_poly.type
_entity_poly.pdbx_seq_one_letter_code
_entity_poly.pdbx_strand_id
1 'polypeptide(L)' 'ESVTKMLACGTSILGVKHYTCGNHSCPHVKYLCNTCHCRACPSCGKKATDQWIAVQNNRLPDCPWQHLVFTLPDTL' A
#
# COMPACT_ATOMS: atom_id res chain seq x y z
N GLU A 1 -16.78 -7.74 6.89
CA GLU A 1 -15.81 -8.27 5.91
C GLU A 1 -14.39 -7.70 6.06
N SER A 2 -14.23 -6.36 6.11
CA SER A 2 -12.90 -5.71 6.21
C SER A 2 -12.07 -6.11 7.44
N VAL A 3 -12.71 -6.28 8.61
CA VAL A 3 -12.03 -6.71 9.84
C VAL A 3 -11.48 -8.13 9.70
N THR A 4 -12.27 -9.06 9.15
CA THR A 4 -11.83 -10.45 8.91
C THR A 4 -10.66 -10.51 7.94
N LYS A 5 -10.70 -9.74 6.84
CA LYS A 5 -9.58 -9.64 5.89
C LYS A 5 -8.32 -9.05 6.55
N MET A 6 -8.49 -8.04 7.40
CA MET A 6 -7.40 -7.44 8.16
C MET A 6 -6.74 -8.46 9.09
N LEU A 7 -7.53 -9.24 9.84
CA LEU A 7 -7.02 -10.27 10.74
C LEU A 7 -6.31 -11.42 10.01
N ALA A 8 -6.74 -11.75 8.79
CA ALA A 8 -6.09 -12.76 7.96
C ALA A 8 -4.80 -12.27 7.27
N CYS A 9 -4.49 -10.97 7.33
CA CYS A 9 -3.37 -10.39 6.60
C CYS A 9 -2.01 -10.97 7.04
N GLY A 10 -1.19 -11.41 6.08
CA GLY A 10 0.14 -11.95 6.37
C GLY A 10 0.14 -13.38 6.93
N THR A 11 -1.03 -14.02 6.98
CA THR A 11 -1.17 -15.42 7.34
C THR A 11 -1.29 -16.29 6.09
N SER A 12 -1.12 -17.61 6.26
CA SER A 12 -1.30 -18.58 5.16
C SER A 12 -2.73 -18.67 4.63
N ILE A 13 -3.72 -18.11 5.36
CA ILE A 13 -5.14 -18.11 4.99
C ILE A 13 -5.36 -17.43 3.63
N LEU A 14 -4.57 -16.40 3.31
CA LEU A 14 -4.65 -15.67 2.05
C LEU A 14 -3.77 -16.27 0.94
N GLY A 15 -3.21 -17.45 1.18
CA GLY A 15 -2.26 -18.11 0.32
C GLY A 15 -0.81 -17.66 0.56
N VAL A 16 0.11 -18.50 0.10
CA VAL A 16 1.55 -18.35 0.32
C VAL A 16 2.28 -18.51 -1.01
N LYS A 17 3.24 -17.63 -1.27
CA LYS A 17 4.20 -17.75 -2.37
C LYS A 17 5.44 -18.46 -1.87
N HIS A 18 5.80 -19.53 -2.58
CA HIS A 18 6.99 -20.32 -2.32
C HIS A 18 8.08 -19.90 -3.29
N TYR A 19 9.22 -19.47 -2.74
CA TYR A 19 10.39 -19.07 -3.51
C TYR A 19 11.54 -20.02 -3.19
N THR A 20 12.11 -20.60 -4.24
CA THR A 20 13.32 -21.41 -4.17
C THR A 20 14.46 -20.69 -4.88
N CYS A 21 15.69 -20.95 -4.46
CA CYS A 21 16.85 -20.49 -5.20
C CYS A 21 16.89 -21.16 -6.59
N GLY A 22 17.31 -20.42 -7.62
CA GLY A 22 17.51 -20.99 -8.96
C GLY A 22 18.70 -21.95 -9.06
N ASN A 23 19.58 -21.97 -8.05
CA ASN A 23 20.64 -22.96 -7.95
C ASN A 23 20.09 -24.26 -7.32
N HIS A 24 20.12 -25.35 -8.06
CA HIS A 24 19.60 -26.66 -7.65
C HIS A 24 20.32 -27.27 -6.43
N SER A 25 21.54 -26.82 -6.10
CA SER A 25 22.28 -27.27 -4.91
C SER A 25 22.01 -26.43 -3.66
N CYS A 26 21.23 -25.35 -3.78
CA CYS A 26 20.96 -24.43 -2.69
C CYS A 26 19.64 -24.81 -1.99
N PRO A 27 19.65 -25.23 -0.71
CA PRO A 27 18.45 -25.64 0.02
C PRO A 27 17.59 -24.45 0.52
N HIS A 28 17.95 -23.22 0.16
CA HIS A 28 17.25 -22.04 0.64
C HIS A 28 15.84 -21.94 0.04
N VAL A 29 14.88 -21.86 0.95
CA VAL A 29 13.47 -21.71 0.65
C VAL A 29 12.91 -20.54 1.45
N LYS A 30 12.07 -19.72 0.80
CA LYS A 30 11.36 -18.62 1.45
C LYS A 30 9.86 -18.71 1.17
N TYR A 31 9.08 -18.64 2.23
CA TYR A 31 7.62 -18.57 2.16
C TYR A 31 7.17 -17.15 2.46
N LEU A 32 6.35 -16.59 1.57
CA LEU A 32 5.77 -15.26 1.72
C LEU A 32 4.25 -15.37 1.73
N CYS A 33 3.63 -15.07 2.85
CA CYS A 33 2.16 -14.97 2.94
C CYS A 33 1.65 -13.74 2.18
N ASN A 34 0.51 -13.90 1.51
CA ASN A 34 -0.12 -12.78 0.81
C ASN A 34 -0.71 -11.75 1.78
N THR A 35 -0.75 -10.50 1.33
CA THR A 35 -1.33 -9.38 2.05
C THR A 35 -2.81 -9.23 1.74
N CYS A 36 -3.59 -8.68 2.67
CA CYS A 36 -5.04 -8.58 2.51
C CYS A 36 -5.52 -7.46 1.57
N HIS A 37 -4.65 -6.49 1.23
CA HIS A 37 -4.98 -5.30 0.42
C HIS A 37 -6.18 -4.47 0.94
N CYS A 38 -6.61 -4.70 2.18
CA CYS A 38 -7.72 -3.98 2.78
C CYS A 38 -7.26 -2.61 3.27
N ARG A 39 -8.06 -1.56 3.01
CA ARG A 39 -7.80 -0.18 3.47
C ARG A 39 -7.76 -0.07 4.99
N ALA A 40 -8.53 -0.88 5.71
CA ALA A 40 -8.57 -0.89 7.17
C ALA A 40 -7.32 -1.52 7.80
N CYS A 41 -6.54 -2.31 7.04
CA CYS A 41 -5.32 -2.91 7.56
C CYS A 41 -4.24 -1.83 7.72
N PRO A 42 -3.63 -1.66 8.91
CA PRO A 42 -2.61 -0.64 9.14
C PRO A 42 -1.43 -0.75 8.18
N SER A 43 -0.97 -1.96 7.88
CA SER A 43 0.17 -2.18 6.97
C SER A 43 -0.21 -1.96 5.51
N CYS A 44 -1.27 -2.62 5.03
CA CYS A 44 -1.67 -2.55 3.62
C CYS A 44 -2.22 -1.17 3.26
N GLY A 45 -3.08 -0.61 4.10
CA GLY A 45 -3.69 0.70 3.93
C GLY A 45 -2.64 1.80 3.92
N LYS A 46 -1.70 1.80 4.88
CA LYS A 46 -0.61 2.78 4.90
C LYS A 46 0.25 2.71 3.65
N LYS A 47 0.68 1.51 3.23
CA LYS A 47 1.45 1.32 2.00
C LYS A 47 0.72 1.87 0.77
N ALA A 48 -0.58 1.59 0.63
CA ALA A 48 -1.38 2.09 -0.48
C ALA A 48 -1.51 3.62 -0.45
N THR A 49 -1.72 4.21 0.73
CA THR A 49 -1.75 5.67 0.91
C THR A 49 -0.42 6.31 0.53
N ASP A 50 0.70 5.73 0.95
CA ASP A 50 2.04 6.25 0.65
C ASP A 50 2.35 6.19 -0.84
N GLN A 51 1.99 5.09 -1.50
CA GLN A 51 2.08 4.97 -2.96
C GLN A 51 1.24 6.02 -3.67
N TRP A 52 0.01 6.27 -3.19
CA TRP A 52 -0.85 7.30 -3.76
C TRP A 52 -0.28 8.71 -3.57
N ILE A 53 0.27 9.03 -2.38
CA ILE A 53 0.94 10.30 -2.10
C ILE A 53 2.14 10.49 -3.04
N ALA A 54 2.98 9.47 -3.20
CA ALA A 54 4.13 9.53 -4.12
C ALA A 54 3.68 9.81 -5.56
N VAL A 55 2.60 9.18 -6.03
CA VAL A 55 2.02 9.47 -7.34
C VAL A 55 1.50 10.90 -7.44
N GLN A 56 0.85 11.43 -6.39
CA GLN A 56 0.40 12.83 -6.40
C GLN A 56 1.59 13.78 -6.47
N ASN A 57 2.60 13.58 -5.62
CA ASN A 57 3.81 14.40 -5.61
C ASN A 57 4.53 14.38 -6.96
N ASN A 58 4.57 13.25 -7.67
CA ASN A 58 5.19 13.17 -8.99
C ASN A 58 4.40 13.90 -10.09
N ARG A 59 3.12 14.23 -9.87
CA ARG A 59 2.32 15.04 -10.80
C ARG A 59 2.55 16.54 -10.62
N LEU A 60 3.07 16.92 -9.46
CA LEU A 60 3.32 18.30 -9.07
C LEU A 60 4.65 18.76 -9.70
N PRO A 61 4.71 19.94 -10.36
CA PRO A 61 5.96 20.51 -10.84
C PRO A 61 6.96 20.80 -9.71
N ASP A 62 8.25 20.63 -10.00
CA ASP A 62 9.36 20.90 -9.07
C ASP A 62 9.69 22.42 -9.04
N CYS A 63 8.81 23.18 -8.40
CA CYS A 63 8.95 24.62 -8.18
C CYS A 63 8.41 24.99 -6.80
N PRO A 64 8.59 26.23 -6.30
CA PRO A 64 7.94 26.69 -5.06
C PRO A 64 6.40 26.83 -5.21
N TRP A 65 5.66 26.48 -4.17
CA TRP A 65 4.19 26.43 -4.16
C TRP A 65 3.60 27.48 -3.25
N GLN A 66 2.46 28.05 -3.63
CA GLN A 66 1.64 28.89 -2.76
C GLN A 66 0.25 28.26 -2.62
N HIS A 67 -0.20 28.12 -1.37
CA HIS A 67 -1.55 27.63 -1.08
C HIS A 67 -2.53 28.81 -1.14
N LEU A 68 -3.42 28.79 -2.12
CA LEU A 68 -4.48 29.79 -2.28
C LEU A 68 -5.79 29.22 -1.73
N VAL A 69 -6.38 29.90 -0.75
CA VAL A 69 -7.69 29.56 -0.20
C VAL A 69 -8.67 30.62 -0.67
N PHE A 70 -9.73 30.20 -1.35
CA PHE A 70 -10.83 31.09 -1.69
C PHE A 70 -11.87 31.08 -0.57
N THR A 71 -12.17 32.25 -0.03
CA THR A 71 -13.39 32.44 0.76
C THR A 71 -14.52 32.66 -0.23
N LEU A 72 -15.50 31.76 -0.26
CA LEU A 72 -16.69 31.97 -1.07
C LEU A 72 -17.48 33.15 -0.47
N PRO A 73 -17.89 34.16 -1.25
CA PRO A 73 -18.79 35.20 -0.74
C PRO A 73 -20.18 34.61 -0.44
N ASP A 74 -20.88 35.20 0.53
CA ASP A 74 -22.24 34.80 0.92
C ASP A 74 -23.29 35.04 -0.18
N THR A 75 -22.93 35.75 -1.25
CA THR A 75 -23.77 35.96 -2.44
C THR A 75 -22.95 35.76 -3.71
N LEU A 76 -23.53 35.01 -4.66
CA LEU A 76 -23.02 34.76 -6.01
C LEU A 76 -23.00 36.02 -6.88
#